data_AF-A0A2A3T058-F1
#
_entry.id   AF-A0A2A3T058-F1
#
_cell.length_a   1.000
_cell.length_b   1.000
_cell.length_c   1.000
_cell.angle_alpha   90.00
_cell.angle_beta   90.00
_cell.angle_gamma   90.00
#
_symmetry.space_group_name_H-M   'P 1'
#
loop_
_entity.id
_entity.type
_entity.pdbx_description
1 polymer ?
#
loop_
_entity_poly.entity_id
_entity_poly.type
_entity_poly.pdbx_seq_one_letter_code
_entity_poly.pdbx_strand_id
1 'polypeptide(L)'
;IASINNTTDAQTLVVDMDYDKQFDNPWAMNDGRFSFTFGRTYDESMGKENRVEAIYGLGLPAIQANVSKDSNPAVDGIENEMNPNTWYRSFPEISAIDYVVFALLSLMLPYGLYGRRRDQIRSRVEAKFPDFLRDLAEYWKGGLSMTVAIQTLAKGEYGNLNEDVNKMAAQISWGISFGEVLDMFTERVTSPIVTRAVRMVDEANRAGGRISDILLAASFDAREIKALETERRQEVGSYVTVIYASFFVYLGIILVLAQTFIPAIVDSAVATGSSGSMSIGNLTTREVNEVWISTIFLYSLIVQGIGNGLAAGFMANGRLYSAFNRASFLLVVGWLVFELTGIGTSMITPQI
;
A
#
# COMPACT_ATOMS: atom_id res chain seq x y z
N ILE A 1 -64.39 -3.84 -11.48
CA ILE A 1 -62.93 -3.68 -11.25
C ILE A 1 -62.64 -2.22 -10.82
N ALA A 2 -63.48 -1.67 -9.94
CA ALA A 2 -63.27 -0.36 -9.30
C ALA A 2 -64.20 -0.29 -8.09
N SER A 3 -63.80 -0.94 -7.00
CA SER A 3 -64.31 -0.76 -5.63
C SER A 3 -63.64 -1.84 -4.78
N ILE A 4 -63.20 -1.51 -3.57
CA ILE A 4 -62.46 -2.34 -2.61
C ILE A 4 -60.94 -2.13 -2.71
N ASN A 5 -60.46 -1.00 -2.21
CA ASN A 5 -59.46 -0.99 -1.13
C ASN A 5 -59.15 0.45 -0.72
N ASN A 6 -60.14 1.12 -0.13
CA ASN A 6 -59.90 2.37 0.62
C ASN A 6 -60.08 2.14 2.13
N THR A 7 -59.76 0.93 2.61
CA THR A 7 -59.89 0.54 4.03
C THR A 7 -58.70 -0.27 4.55
N THR A 8 -57.69 -0.58 3.74
CA THR A 8 -56.53 -1.37 4.17
C THR A 8 -55.41 -0.52 4.77
N ASP A 9 -55.38 0.80 4.52
CA ASP A 9 -54.33 1.71 5.05
C ASP A 9 -54.43 1.98 6.55
N ALA A 10 -55.48 1.48 7.23
CA ALA A 10 -55.64 1.70 8.66
C ALA A 10 -54.94 0.64 9.54
N GLN A 11 -54.39 -0.44 8.99
CA GLN A 11 -53.88 -1.57 9.80
C GLN A 11 -52.39 -1.89 9.65
N THR A 12 -51.66 -1.27 8.73
CA THR A 12 -50.19 -1.40 8.66
C THR A 12 -49.54 -0.09 9.06
N LEU A 13 -49.65 0.27 10.34
CA LEU A 13 -48.70 1.21 10.96
C LEU A 13 -47.37 0.48 11.19
N VAL A 14 -46.71 0.09 10.10
CA VAL A 14 -45.27 -0.14 10.14
C VAL A 14 -44.66 1.25 10.15
N VAL A 15 -44.11 1.65 11.29
CA VAL A 15 -43.40 2.91 11.40
C VAL A 15 -42.12 2.74 10.59
N ASP A 16 -42.04 3.43 9.45
CA ASP A 16 -40.79 3.57 8.70
C ASP A 16 -39.74 4.19 9.63
N MET A 17 -38.69 3.42 9.93
CA MET A 17 -37.60 3.84 10.82
C MET A 17 -36.37 4.32 10.04
N ASP A 18 -36.28 4.00 8.75
CA ASP A 18 -35.15 4.31 7.88
C ASP A 18 -35.45 5.38 6.83
N TYR A 19 -36.69 5.87 6.76
CA TYR A 19 -37.12 7.03 5.97
C TYR A 19 -36.91 6.84 4.47
N ASP A 20 -37.16 5.62 3.97
CA ASP A 20 -36.95 5.24 2.57
C ASP A 20 -38.23 4.82 1.83
N LYS A 21 -38.16 4.90 0.50
CA LYS A 21 -39.33 4.76 -0.39
C LYS A 21 -39.82 3.31 -0.56
N GLN A 22 -39.11 2.32 -0.01
CA GLN A 22 -39.37 0.91 -0.34
C GLN A 22 -40.66 0.39 0.27
N PHE A 23 -41.12 0.99 1.38
CA PHE A 23 -42.34 0.56 2.06
C PHE A 23 -43.62 1.23 1.52
N ASP A 24 -43.50 2.40 0.88
CA ASP A 24 -44.66 3.17 0.42
C ASP A 24 -45.08 2.83 -1.02
N ASN A 25 -44.16 2.32 -1.84
CA ASN A 25 -44.48 1.93 -3.21
C ASN A 25 -43.63 0.73 -3.69
N PRO A 26 -44.17 -0.50 -3.69
CA PRO A 26 -43.39 -1.72 -3.98
C PRO A 26 -42.87 -1.82 -5.42
N TRP A 27 -43.28 -0.91 -6.30
CA TRP A 27 -42.84 -0.83 -7.69
C TRP A 27 -41.70 0.17 -7.90
N ALA A 28 -41.37 0.99 -6.89
CA ALA A 28 -40.29 1.96 -6.91
C ALA A 28 -39.00 1.38 -6.31
N MET A 29 -38.51 0.27 -6.87
CA MET A 29 -37.14 -0.20 -6.62
C MET A 29 -36.18 0.74 -7.37
N ASN A 30 -35.79 1.84 -6.72
CA ASN A 30 -34.68 2.67 -7.18
C ASN A 30 -33.48 2.46 -6.25
N ASP A 31 -33.00 1.23 -6.21
CA ASP A 31 -31.63 1.00 -5.80
C ASP A 31 -30.77 1.28 -7.04
N GLY A 32 -30.03 2.38 -7.02
CA GLY A 32 -29.34 2.94 -8.20
C GLY A 32 -28.53 1.89 -8.97
N ARG A 33 -28.13 2.20 -10.22
CA ARG A 33 -27.57 1.29 -11.26
C ARG A 33 -26.53 0.23 -10.85
N PHE A 34 -25.98 0.24 -9.63
CA PHE A 34 -25.11 -0.79 -9.05
C PHE A 34 -25.39 -1.04 -7.56
N SER A 35 -26.64 -1.23 -7.15
CA SER A 35 -26.94 -1.73 -5.81
C SER A 35 -26.73 -3.25 -5.75
N PHE A 36 -25.73 -3.64 -4.98
CA PHE A 36 -25.63 -5.01 -4.47
C PHE A 36 -26.17 -4.96 -3.05
N THR A 37 -27.32 -5.60 -2.79
CA THR A 37 -27.88 -5.67 -1.44
C THR A 37 -27.00 -6.57 -0.58
N PHE A 38 -26.09 -5.95 0.17
CA PHE A 38 -25.20 -6.64 1.11
C PHE A 38 -25.96 -6.86 2.43
N GLY A 39 -26.76 -7.91 2.52
CA GLY A 39 -27.54 -8.24 3.72
C GLY A 39 -28.70 -9.18 3.42
N ARG A 40 -29.45 -9.61 4.44
CA ARG A 40 -30.66 -10.41 4.27
C ARG A 40 -31.88 -9.54 4.51
N THR A 41 -32.71 -9.37 3.48
CA THR A 41 -34.02 -8.71 3.59
C THR A 41 -35.08 -9.78 3.83
N TYR A 42 -35.88 -9.63 4.89
CA TYR A 42 -36.91 -10.60 5.28
C TYR A 42 -38.29 -10.02 5.05
N ASP A 43 -39.20 -10.82 4.50
CA ASP A 43 -40.63 -10.52 4.55
C ASP A 43 -41.13 -10.82 5.97
N GLU A 44 -41.59 -9.79 6.68
CA GLU A 44 -42.12 -9.90 8.05
C GLU A 44 -43.66 -9.92 8.09
N SER A 45 -44.36 -10.04 6.95
CA SER A 45 -45.83 -10.06 6.90
C SER A 45 -46.47 -11.22 7.67
N MET A 46 -45.72 -12.28 7.98
CA MET A 46 -46.17 -13.43 8.78
C MET A 46 -45.59 -13.47 10.21
N GLY A 47 -44.95 -12.39 10.67
CA GLY A 47 -44.38 -12.29 12.01
C GLY A 47 -42.97 -12.89 12.13
N LYS A 48 -42.23 -12.43 13.15
CA LYS A 48 -40.78 -12.67 13.32
C LYS A 48 -40.36 -14.15 13.44
N GLU A 49 -41.29 -15.04 13.77
CA GLU A 49 -41.05 -16.49 13.89
C GLU A 49 -41.05 -17.22 12.55
N ASN A 50 -41.70 -16.69 11.50
CA ASN A 50 -41.81 -17.31 10.16
C ASN A 50 -41.26 -16.37 9.06
N ARG A 51 -40.01 -15.93 9.23
CA ARG A 51 -39.36 -15.05 8.25
C ARG A 51 -38.92 -15.80 7.00
N VAL A 52 -39.38 -15.34 5.84
CA VAL A 52 -38.91 -15.80 4.53
C VAL A 52 -37.95 -14.76 3.97
N GLU A 53 -36.77 -15.19 3.51
CA GLU A 53 -35.81 -14.29 2.84
C GLU A 53 -36.43 -13.84 1.50
N ALA A 54 -36.76 -12.56 1.40
CA ALA A 54 -37.39 -11.99 0.20
C ALA A 54 -36.37 -11.88 -0.95
N ILE A 55 -35.08 -11.70 -0.62
CA ILE A 55 -33.96 -11.67 -1.55
C ILE A 55 -32.75 -12.35 -0.91
N TYR A 56 -32.16 -13.34 -1.59
CA TYR A 56 -30.94 -14.02 -1.13
C TYR A 56 -29.73 -13.09 -1.26
N GLY A 57 -29.33 -12.42 -0.17
CA GLY A 57 -28.10 -11.63 -0.13
C GLY A 57 -26.90 -12.40 0.44
N LEU A 58 -25.69 -11.87 0.19
CA LEU A 58 -24.41 -12.53 0.52
C LEU A 58 -24.03 -12.56 2.03
N GLY A 59 -24.92 -12.16 2.94
CA GLY A 59 -24.73 -12.33 4.39
C GLY A 59 -23.66 -11.43 5.04
N LEU A 60 -23.29 -10.32 4.41
CA LEU A 60 -22.37 -9.30 4.96
C LEU A 60 -23.14 -8.10 5.53
N PRO A 61 -22.55 -7.29 6.45
CA PRO A 61 -23.19 -6.07 6.95
C PRO A 61 -23.35 -5.01 5.85
N ALA A 62 -24.54 -4.43 5.74
CA ALA A 62 -24.90 -3.45 4.70
C ALA A 62 -24.20 -2.10 4.92
N ILE A 63 -23.64 -1.52 3.85
CA ILE A 63 -23.14 -0.15 3.84
C ILE A 63 -24.34 0.76 3.50
N GLN A 64 -24.82 1.52 4.48
CA GLN A 64 -25.89 2.52 4.30
C GLN A 64 -25.34 3.72 3.53
N ALA A 65 -25.31 3.63 2.20
CA ALA A 65 -24.96 4.76 1.36
C ALA A 65 -25.94 4.85 0.20
N ASN A 66 -26.50 6.05 0.03
CA ASN A 66 -27.26 6.51 -1.14
C ASN A 66 -28.75 6.11 -1.22
N VAL A 67 -29.50 6.41 -0.16
CA VAL A 67 -30.96 6.30 -0.14
C VAL A 67 -31.56 7.70 -0.30
N SER A 68 -32.55 7.86 -1.18
CA SER A 68 -33.36 9.08 -1.27
C SER A 68 -34.13 9.24 0.03
N LYS A 69 -33.94 10.35 0.74
CA LYS A 69 -34.66 10.64 1.98
C LYS A 69 -35.83 11.56 1.67
N ASP A 70 -36.99 11.30 2.27
CA ASP A 70 -38.12 12.23 2.18
C ASP A 70 -37.82 13.54 2.92
N SER A 71 -38.16 14.68 2.31
CA SER A 71 -38.05 15.99 2.96
C SER A 71 -39.13 16.20 4.02
N ASN A 72 -40.27 15.50 3.92
CA ASN A 72 -41.33 15.54 4.92
C ASN A 72 -42.01 14.17 5.10
N PRO A 73 -41.70 13.41 6.17
CA PRO A 73 -42.19 12.03 6.40
C PRO A 73 -43.71 11.87 6.51
N ALA A 74 -44.48 12.96 6.50
CA ALA A 74 -45.93 12.97 6.64
C ALA A 74 -46.68 13.25 5.33
N VAL A 75 -45.97 13.47 4.21
CA VAL A 75 -46.58 13.80 2.92
C VAL A 75 -46.11 12.81 1.86
N ASP A 76 -46.98 11.85 1.55
CA ASP A 76 -46.77 10.86 0.49
C ASP A 76 -46.79 11.56 -0.88
N GLY A 77 -45.61 11.83 -1.44
CA GLY A 77 -45.48 12.51 -2.72
C GLY A 77 -44.08 12.38 -3.31
N ILE A 78 -44.02 11.98 -4.59
CA ILE A 78 -42.77 11.92 -5.39
C ILE A 78 -42.11 13.31 -5.50
N GLU A 79 -42.87 14.38 -5.28
CA GLU A 79 -42.44 15.76 -5.49
C GLU A 79 -41.60 16.34 -4.32
N ASN A 80 -41.44 15.61 -3.22
CA ASN A 80 -40.78 16.07 -1.99
C ASN A 80 -39.49 15.29 -1.64
N GLU A 81 -38.78 14.74 -2.63
CA GLU A 81 -37.52 14.03 -2.41
C GLU A 81 -36.36 14.97 -2.05
N MET A 82 -35.56 14.65 -1.02
CA MET A 82 -34.22 15.22 -0.90
C MET A 82 -33.33 14.53 -1.93
N ASN A 83 -32.68 15.34 -2.79
CA ASN A 83 -31.67 14.82 -3.70
C ASN A 83 -30.66 13.98 -2.92
N PRO A 84 -30.29 12.77 -3.39
CA PRO A 84 -29.30 11.95 -2.71
C PRO A 84 -28.01 12.74 -2.52
N ASN A 85 -27.41 12.65 -1.33
CA ASN A 85 -26.07 13.19 -1.08
C ASN A 85 -25.08 12.41 -1.97
N THR A 86 -24.89 12.92 -3.18
CA THR A 86 -23.94 12.37 -4.12
C THR A 86 -22.58 12.95 -3.79
N TRP A 87 -21.69 12.08 -3.30
CA TRP A 87 -20.29 12.43 -3.03
C TRP A 87 -19.51 12.48 -4.35
N TYR A 88 -19.92 13.35 -5.27
CA TYR A 88 -19.11 13.68 -6.44
C TYR A 88 -18.19 14.84 -6.08
N ARG A 89 -16.90 14.71 -6.42
CA ARG A 89 -16.03 15.90 -6.45
C ARG A 89 -16.63 16.87 -7.47
N SER A 90 -16.96 18.08 -7.01
CA SER A 90 -17.53 19.17 -7.83
C SER A 90 -16.61 19.60 -8.98
N PHE A 91 -15.31 19.31 -8.89
CA PHE A 91 -14.30 19.71 -9.86
C PHE A 91 -13.69 18.48 -10.58
N PRO A 92 -14.02 18.24 -11.86
CA PRO A 92 -13.51 17.10 -12.62
C PRO A 92 -11.99 17.12 -12.80
N GLU A 93 -11.37 18.30 -12.81
CA GLU A 93 -9.92 18.47 -12.97
C GLU A 93 -9.10 17.83 -11.83
N ILE A 94 -9.63 17.82 -10.61
CA ILE A 94 -8.93 17.29 -9.43
C ILE A 94 -9.23 15.81 -9.26
N SER A 95 -10.43 15.35 -9.62
CA SER A 95 -10.74 13.93 -9.71
C SER A 95 -9.84 13.23 -10.74
N ALA A 96 -9.53 13.87 -11.87
CA ALA A 96 -8.57 13.36 -12.86
C ALA A 96 -7.18 13.08 -12.26
N ILE A 97 -6.74 13.89 -11.29
CA ILE A 97 -5.41 13.76 -10.68
C ILE A 97 -5.34 12.61 -9.69
N ASP A 98 -6.41 12.31 -8.95
CA ASP A 98 -6.44 11.11 -8.12
C ASP A 98 -6.24 9.85 -8.96
N TYR A 99 -6.85 9.77 -10.15
CA TYR A 99 -6.63 8.65 -11.05
C TYR A 99 -5.17 8.54 -11.48
N VAL A 100 -4.47 9.67 -11.69
CA VAL A 100 -3.02 9.68 -11.96
C VAL A 100 -2.23 9.17 -10.75
N VAL A 101 -2.58 9.62 -9.54
CA VAL A 101 -1.98 9.16 -8.28
C VAL A 101 -2.18 7.65 -8.12
N PHE A 102 -3.41 7.15 -8.26
CA PHE A 102 -3.72 5.73 -8.15
C PHE A 102 -3.07 4.91 -9.27
N ALA A 103 -2.96 5.43 -10.50
CA ALA A 103 -2.24 4.77 -11.59
C ALA A 103 -0.74 4.62 -11.27
N LEU A 104 -0.11 5.67 -10.75
CA LEU A 104 1.29 5.64 -10.32
C LEU A 104 1.52 4.69 -9.14
N LEU A 105 0.60 4.68 -8.18
CA LEU A 105 0.64 3.75 -7.05
C LEU A 105 0.47 2.30 -7.51
N SER A 106 -0.48 2.03 -8.39
CA SER A 106 -0.71 0.71 -8.97
C SER A 106 0.52 0.18 -9.73
N LEU A 107 1.28 1.07 -10.38
CA LEU A 107 2.53 0.72 -11.06
C LEU A 107 3.68 0.47 -10.07
N MET A 108 3.91 1.40 -9.15
CA MET A 108 5.13 1.41 -8.32
C MET A 108 5.04 0.46 -7.12
N LEU A 109 3.88 0.39 -6.46
CA LEU A 109 3.73 -0.27 -5.16
C LEU A 109 3.86 -1.80 -5.25
N PRO A 110 3.21 -2.52 -6.19
CA PRO A 110 3.36 -3.97 -6.31
C PRO A 110 4.80 -4.39 -6.65
N TYR A 111 5.45 -3.66 -7.55
CA TYR A 111 6.83 -3.91 -7.93
C TYR A 111 7.80 -3.68 -6.76
N GLY A 112 7.62 -2.58 -6.02
CA GLY A 112 8.41 -2.26 -4.83
C GLY A 112 8.28 -3.32 -3.73
N LEU A 113 7.05 -3.75 -3.42
CA LEU A 113 6.78 -4.78 -2.41
C LEU A 113 7.37 -6.14 -2.79
N TYR A 114 7.21 -6.55 -4.05
CA TYR A 114 7.75 -7.81 -4.55
C TYR A 114 9.28 -7.85 -4.45
N GLY A 115 9.96 -6.79 -4.92
CA GLY A 115 11.41 -6.68 -4.82
C GLY A 115 11.90 -6.68 -3.37
N ARG A 116 11.23 -5.94 -2.48
CA ARG A 116 11.56 -5.91 -1.05
C ARG A 116 11.41 -7.28 -0.39
N ARG A 117 10.34 -8.03 -0.70
CA ARG A 117 10.14 -9.38 -0.15
C ARG A 117 11.23 -10.34 -0.60
N ARG A 118 11.57 -10.36 -1.89
CA ARG A 118 12.65 -11.22 -2.40
C ARG A 118 14.00 -10.89 -1.76
N ASP A 119 14.32 -9.62 -1.61
CA ASP A 119 15.58 -9.21 -0.99
C ASP A 119 15.63 -9.50 0.51
N GLN A 120 14.51 -9.40 1.23
CA GLN A 120 14.45 -9.83 2.63
C GLN A 120 14.68 -11.32 2.79
N ILE A 121 14.12 -12.16 1.91
CA ILE A 121 14.32 -13.60 1.95
C ILE A 121 15.80 -13.93 1.71
N ARG A 122 16.40 -13.36 0.65
CA ARG A 122 17.82 -13.54 0.32
C ARG A 122 18.73 -13.08 1.46
N SER A 123 18.49 -11.89 1.99
CA SER A 123 19.31 -11.29 3.06
C SER A 123 19.35 -12.15 4.33
N ARG A 124 18.25 -12.83 4.69
CA ARG A 124 18.21 -13.75 5.85
C ARG A 124 19.08 -14.98 5.65
N VAL A 125 19.10 -15.53 4.43
CA VAL A 125 19.96 -16.67 4.07
C VAL A 125 21.42 -16.24 4.08
N GLU A 126 21.74 -15.11 3.45
CA GLU A 126 23.10 -14.56 3.40
C GLU A 126 23.66 -14.23 4.78
N ALA A 127 22.84 -13.82 5.75
CA ALA A 127 23.29 -13.48 7.09
C ALA A 127 23.85 -14.67 7.88
N LYS A 128 23.36 -15.89 7.61
CA LYS A 128 23.78 -17.12 8.30
C LYS A 128 24.81 -17.94 7.53
N PHE A 129 25.06 -17.56 6.27
CA PHE A 129 25.98 -18.25 5.40
C PHE A 129 27.46 -18.22 5.88
N PRO A 130 28.01 -17.10 6.41
CA PRO A 130 29.38 -17.10 6.95
C PRO A 130 29.56 -18.08 8.12
N ASP A 131 28.54 -18.20 8.98
CA ASP A 131 28.57 -19.12 10.12
C ASP A 131 28.59 -20.58 9.63
N PHE A 132 27.77 -20.91 8.62
CA PHE A 132 27.79 -22.22 7.97
C PHE A 132 29.17 -22.57 7.38
N LEU A 133 29.81 -21.63 6.66
CA LEU A 133 31.15 -21.86 6.09
C LEU A 133 32.22 -22.07 7.16
N ARG A 134 32.14 -21.31 8.27
CA ARG A 134 33.09 -21.45 9.37
C ARG A 134 32.96 -22.82 10.04
N ASP A 135 31.75 -23.24 10.37
CA ASP A 135 31.52 -24.52 11.03
C ASP A 135 31.91 -25.69 10.09
N LEU A 136 31.67 -25.54 8.78
CA LEU A 136 32.16 -26.49 7.76
C LEU A 136 33.68 -26.59 7.71
N ALA A 137 34.39 -25.46 7.83
CA ALA A 137 35.85 -25.44 7.92
C ALA A 137 36.36 -26.12 9.20
N GLU A 138 35.70 -25.91 10.33
CA GLU A 138 36.04 -26.50 11.62
C GLU A 138 35.87 -28.03 11.60
N TYR A 139 34.76 -28.53 11.06
CA TYR A 139 34.54 -29.98 10.91
C TYR A 139 35.55 -30.65 9.99
N TRP A 140 35.90 -29.99 8.88
CA TRP A 140 36.95 -30.50 8.00
C TRP A 140 38.32 -30.52 8.69
N LYS A 141 38.66 -29.46 9.44
CA LYS A 141 39.89 -29.42 10.27
C LYS A 141 39.90 -30.51 11.34
N GLY A 142 38.73 -30.91 11.85
CA GLY A 142 38.55 -32.05 12.75
C GLY A 142 38.74 -33.42 12.10
N GLY A 143 39.01 -33.49 10.80
CA GLY A 143 39.29 -34.74 10.07
C GLY A 143 38.05 -35.43 9.51
N LEU A 144 36.86 -34.80 9.56
CA LEU A 144 35.67 -35.31 8.90
C LEU A 144 35.78 -35.13 7.38
N SER A 145 35.25 -36.09 6.61
CA SER A 145 35.06 -35.89 5.18
C SER A 145 34.00 -34.81 4.91
N MET A 146 34.05 -34.16 3.76
CA MET A 146 33.19 -33.01 3.43
C MET A 146 31.72 -33.42 3.36
N THR A 147 31.48 -34.64 2.92
CA THR A 147 30.17 -35.27 2.86
C THR A 147 29.60 -35.49 4.26
N VAL A 148 30.41 -35.99 5.19
CA VAL A 148 30.01 -36.21 6.60
C VAL A 148 29.88 -34.87 7.34
N ALA A 149 30.72 -33.89 7.05
CA ALA A 149 30.65 -32.55 7.62
C ALA A 149 29.31 -31.88 7.28
N ILE A 150 28.86 -31.91 6.02
CA ILE A 150 27.55 -31.38 5.62
C ILE A 150 26.40 -32.12 6.30
N GLN A 151 26.46 -33.46 6.38
CA GLN A 151 25.43 -34.25 7.07
C GLN A 151 25.36 -33.91 8.57
N THR A 152 26.49 -33.56 9.17
CA THR A 152 26.56 -33.12 10.57
C THR A 152 26.00 -31.71 10.73
N LEU A 153 26.34 -30.79 9.83
CA LEU A 153 25.82 -29.42 9.80
C LEU A 153 24.31 -29.35 9.55
N ALA A 154 23.74 -30.28 8.77
CA ALA A 154 22.30 -30.35 8.56
C ALA A 154 21.50 -30.60 9.84
N LYS A 155 22.13 -31.13 10.89
CA LYS A 155 21.53 -31.28 12.22
C LYS A 155 21.67 -30.02 13.09
N GLY A 156 22.43 -29.03 12.64
CA GLY A 156 22.65 -27.76 13.32
C GLY A 156 21.55 -26.74 13.07
N GLU A 157 21.65 -25.57 13.72
CA GLU A 157 20.66 -24.49 13.60
C GLU A 157 21.20 -23.30 12.79
N TYR A 158 20.77 -23.22 11.51
CA TYR A 158 21.10 -22.10 10.62
C TYR A 158 19.89 -21.24 10.22
N GLY A 159 18.78 -21.35 10.96
CA GLY A 159 17.55 -20.58 10.72
C GLY A 159 17.01 -20.77 9.29
N ASN A 160 16.88 -19.67 8.53
CA ASN A 160 16.40 -19.68 7.15
C ASN A 160 17.28 -20.47 6.15
N LEU A 161 18.53 -20.77 6.52
CA LEU A 161 19.45 -21.56 5.69
C LEU A 161 19.27 -23.07 5.92
N ASN A 162 18.56 -23.49 6.98
CA ASN A 162 18.43 -24.89 7.38
C ASN A 162 17.73 -25.76 6.31
N GLU A 163 16.72 -25.21 5.62
CA GLU A 163 16.05 -25.93 4.53
C GLU A 163 17.02 -26.27 3.39
N ASP A 164 17.88 -25.31 3.01
CA ASP A 164 18.85 -25.50 1.94
C ASP A 164 20.00 -26.42 2.35
N VAL A 165 20.44 -26.36 3.61
CA VAL A 165 21.48 -27.27 4.14
C VAL A 165 20.98 -28.70 4.24
N ASN A 166 19.73 -28.92 4.68
CA ASN A 166 19.12 -30.25 4.67
C ASN A 166 19.01 -30.83 3.25
N LYS A 167 18.66 -30.00 2.26
CA LYS A 167 18.67 -30.42 0.85
C LYS A 167 20.08 -30.79 0.38
N MET A 168 21.11 -30.02 0.75
CA MET A 168 22.51 -30.38 0.43
C MET A 168 22.90 -31.73 1.04
N ALA A 169 22.55 -31.99 2.30
CA ALA A 169 22.84 -33.27 2.95
C ALA A 169 22.11 -34.45 2.28
N ALA A 170 20.85 -34.26 1.87
CA ALA A 170 20.10 -35.26 1.13
C ALA A 170 20.73 -35.57 -0.23
N GLN A 171 21.13 -34.53 -0.99
CA GLN A 171 21.80 -34.68 -2.29
C GLN A 171 23.12 -35.43 -2.18
N ILE A 172 23.93 -35.13 -1.16
CA ILE A 172 25.16 -35.85 -0.86
C ILE A 172 24.88 -37.31 -0.48
N SER A 173 23.82 -37.57 0.29
CA SER A 173 23.44 -38.94 0.67
C SER A 173 23.04 -39.81 -0.54
N TRP A 174 22.60 -39.17 -1.62
CA TRP A 174 22.28 -39.84 -2.90
C TRP A 174 23.47 -39.98 -3.84
N GLY A 175 24.68 -39.63 -3.39
CA GLY A 175 25.93 -39.83 -4.14
C GLY A 175 26.28 -38.70 -5.10
N ILE A 176 25.60 -37.54 -5.05
CA ILE A 176 25.95 -36.37 -5.84
C ILE A 176 27.28 -35.79 -5.32
N SER A 177 28.15 -35.37 -6.24
CA SER A 177 29.46 -34.82 -5.90
C SER A 177 29.35 -33.52 -5.11
N PHE A 178 30.30 -33.27 -4.20
CA PHE A 178 30.26 -32.09 -3.34
C PHE A 178 30.23 -30.75 -4.11
N GLY A 179 31.03 -30.62 -5.17
CA GLY A 179 31.05 -29.42 -6.00
C GLY A 179 29.70 -29.18 -6.70
N GLU A 180 29.09 -30.23 -7.22
CA GLU A 180 27.78 -30.14 -7.89
C GLU A 180 26.65 -29.77 -6.91
N VAL A 181 26.69 -30.30 -5.67
CA VAL A 181 25.73 -29.90 -4.61
C VAL A 181 25.86 -28.43 -4.24
N LEU A 182 27.10 -27.92 -4.17
CA LEU A 182 27.36 -26.51 -3.91
C LEU A 182 26.88 -25.63 -5.07
N ASP A 183 27.08 -26.02 -6.32
CA ASP A 183 26.56 -25.30 -7.48
C ASP A 183 25.03 -25.26 -7.47
N MET A 184 24.37 -26.40 -7.28
CA MET A 184 22.91 -26.48 -7.13
C MET A 184 22.40 -25.63 -5.96
N PHE A 185 23.18 -25.51 -4.88
CA PHE A 185 22.86 -24.63 -3.75
C PHE A 185 22.95 -23.14 -4.15
N THR A 186 23.97 -22.73 -4.90
CA THR A 186 24.07 -21.33 -5.36
C THR A 186 22.95 -20.92 -6.30
N GLU A 187 22.49 -21.83 -7.17
CA GLU A 187 21.35 -21.58 -8.06
C GLU A 187 20.06 -21.31 -7.26
N ARG A 188 19.82 -22.08 -6.18
CA ARG A 188 18.64 -21.90 -5.31
C ARG A 188 18.67 -20.60 -4.52
N VAL A 189 19.80 -20.25 -3.92
CA VAL A 189 19.90 -19.06 -3.05
C VAL A 189 19.98 -17.77 -3.89
N THR A 190 20.53 -17.85 -5.11
CA THR A 190 20.68 -16.73 -6.05
C THR A 190 21.28 -15.47 -5.38
N SER A 191 22.34 -15.65 -4.59
CA SER A 191 23.06 -14.57 -3.92
C SER A 191 24.47 -14.41 -4.49
N PRO A 192 24.87 -13.21 -4.93
CA PRO A 192 26.23 -12.95 -5.42
C PRO A 192 27.32 -13.26 -4.37
N ILE A 193 27.06 -12.99 -3.09
CA ILE A 193 28.02 -13.24 -2.00
C ILE A 193 28.22 -14.75 -1.84
N VAL A 194 27.12 -15.50 -1.81
CA VAL A 194 27.14 -16.97 -1.68
C VAL A 194 27.81 -17.61 -2.89
N THR A 195 27.45 -17.21 -4.11
CA THR A 195 28.07 -17.75 -5.34
C THR A 195 29.58 -17.49 -5.38
N ARG A 196 30.04 -16.30 -4.97
CA ARG A 196 31.47 -15.98 -4.93
C ARG A 196 32.22 -16.87 -3.94
N ALA A 197 31.68 -17.02 -2.73
CA ALA A 197 32.28 -17.87 -1.71
C ALA A 197 32.31 -19.34 -2.11
N VAL A 198 31.21 -19.86 -2.65
CA VAL A 198 31.13 -21.23 -3.15
C VAL A 198 32.15 -21.51 -4.25
N ARG A 199 32.31 -20.60 -5.21
CA ARG A 199 33.34 -20.75 -6.26
C ARG A 199 34.76 -20.80 -5.70
N MET A 200 35.06 -20.01 -4.65
CA MET A 200 36.35 -20.09 -3.98
C MET A 200 36.55 -21.45 -3.29
N VAL A 201 35.49 -22.02 -2.71
CA VAL A 201 35.52 -23.35 -2.07
C VAL A 201 35.69 -24.46 -3.09
N ASP A 202 35.00 -24.39 -4.23
CA ASP A 202 35.11 -25.39 -5.29
C ASP A 202 36.52 -25.42 -5.91
N GLU A 203 37.08 -24.25 -6.20
CA GLU A 203 38.46 -24.15 -6.70
C GLU A 203 39.48 -24.67 -5.68
N ALA A 204 39.25 -24.40 -4.38
CA ALA A 204 40.07 -24.93 -3.29
C ALA A 204 40.01 -26.46 -3.18
N ASN A 205 38.82 -27.03 -3.32
CA ASN A 205 38.61 -28.48 -3.30
C ASN A 205 39.33 -29.16 -4.46
N ARG A 206 39.27 -28.55 -5.65
CA ARG A 206 39.90 -29.05 -6.87
C ARG A 206 41.43 -28.91 -6.85
N ALA A 207 41.96 -27.88 -6.20
CA ALA A 207 43.40 -27.66 -6.01
C ALA A 207 44.02 -28.56 -4.91
N GLY A 208 43.21 -29.22 -4.06
CA GLY A 208 43.65 -30.26 -3.13
C GLY A 208 44.51 -29.78 -1.95
N GLY A 209 44.65 -28.47 -1.73
CA GLY A 209 45.48 -27.89 -0.67
C GLY A 209 44.66 -27.11 0.36
N ARG A 210 44.96 -27.29 1.66
CA ARG A 210 44.50 -26.47 2.81
C ARG A 210 43.07 -25.89 2.69
N ILE A 211 42.10 -26.70 2.26
CA ILE A 211 40.71 -26.26 2.04
C ILE A 211 40.07 -25.65 3.30
N SER A 212 40.46 -26.12 4.50
CA SER A 212 40.03 -25.52 5.77
C SER A 212 40.41 -24.05 5.87
N ASP A 213 41.64 -23.67 5.47
CA ASP A 213 42.09 -22.29 5.55
C ASP A 213 41.40 -21.40 4.51
N ILE A 214 41.06 -21.96 3.34
CA ILE A 214 40.34 -21.24 2.29
C ILE A 214 38.87 -21.04 2.67
N LEU A 215 38.20 -22.05 3.22
CA LEU A 215 36.84 -21.92 3.77
C LEU A 215 36.79 -20.88 4.89
N LEU A 216 37.80 -20.86 5.76
CA LEU A 216 37.90 -19.91 6.86
C LEU A 216 38.13 -18.49 6.32
N ALA A 217 39.03 -18.32 5.34
CA ALA A 217 39.21 -17.05 4.63
C ALA A 217 37.92 -16.56 3.94
N ALA A 218 37.17 -17.45 3.27
CA ALA A 218 35.90 -17.13 2.64
C ALA A 218 34.82 -16.73 3.67
N SER A 219 34.81 -17.36 4.85
CA SER A 219 33.90 -16.99 5.94
C SER A 219 34.20 -15.59 6.49
N PHE A 220 35.49 -15.23 6.61
CA PHE A 220 35.89 -13.89 7.04
C PHE A 220 35.56 -12.84 5.99
N ASP A 221 35.85 -13.09 4.71
CA ASP A 221 35.49 -12.20 3.60
C ASP A 221 33.96 -11.97 3.56
N ALA A 222 33.17 -13.04 3.64
CA ALA A 222 31.71 -12.92 3.65
C ALA A 222 31.18 -12.14 4.87
N ARG A 223 31.79 -12.32 6.05
CA ARG A 223 31.45 -11.59 7.27
C ARG A 223 31.85 -10.12 7.18
N GLU A 224 33.01 -9.81 6.63
CA GLU A 224 33.50 -8.45 6.42
C GLU A 224 32.61 -7.70 5.42
N ILE A 225 32.25 -8.33 4.30
CA ILE A 225 31.29 -7.77 3.33
C ILE A 225 29.96 -7.44 4.03
N LYS A 226 29.47 -8.31 4.92
CA LYS A 226 28.22 -8.05 5.66
C LYS A 226 28.35 -6.94 6.70
N ALA A 227 29.51 -6.82 7.35
CA ALA A 227 29.80 -5.70 8.25
C ALA A 227 29.79 -4.38 7.47
N LEU A 228 30.48 -4.31 6.34
CA LEU A 228 30.52 -3.14 5.45
C LEU A 228 29.14 -2.78 4.89
N GLU A 229 28.32 -3.77 4.49
CA GLU A 229 26.95 -3.53 4.04
C GLU A 229 26.10 -2.90 5.15
N THR A 230 26.29 -3.34 6.39
CA THR A 230 25.58 -2.81 7.57
C THR A 230 26.02 -1.39 7.89
N GLU A 231 27.32 -1.12 7.89
CA GLU A 231 27.90 0.20 8.10
C GLU A 231 27.42 1.19 7.03
N ARG A 232 27.53 0.82 5.75
CA ARG A 232 27.00 1.61 4.64
C ARG A 232 25.51 1.90 4.81
N ARG A 233 24.72 0.93 5.24
CA ARG A 233 23.28 1.11 5.44
C ARG A 233 22.98 2.11 6.57
N GLN A 234 23.79 2.14 7.61
CA GLN A 234 23.66 3.12 8.70
C GLN A 234 24.05 4.52 8.22
N GLU A 235 25.19 4.65 7.53
CA GLU A 235 25.67 5.92 6.99
C GLU A 235 24.66 6.51 5.99
N VAL A 236 24.26 5.72 4.99
CA VAL A 236 23.26 6.12 3.99
C VAL A 236 21.88 6.35 4.61
N GLY A 237 21.55 5.63 5.68
CA GLY A 237 20.29 5.81 6.41
C GLY A 237 20.10 7.23 6.96
N SER A 238 21.19 7.87 7.38
CA SER A 238 21.15 9.27 7.85
C SER A 238 20.76 10.23 6.72
N TYR A 239 21.38 10.12 5.53
CA TYR A 239 21.06 10.94 4.36
C TYR A 239 19.62 10.73 3.88
N VAL A 240 19.16 9.48 3.87
CA VAL A 240 17.77 9.15 3.52
C VAL A 240 16.79 9.85 4.46
N THR A 241 17.09 9.89 5.75
CA THR A 241 16.24 10.57 6.76
C THR A 241 16.11 12.07 6.48
N VAL A 242 17.19 12.73 6.03
CA VAL A 242 17.16 14.15 5.63
C VAL A 242 16.20 14.38 4.45
N ILE A 243 16.17 13.47 3.47
CA ILE A 243 15.24 13.55 2.34
C ILE A 243 13.78 13.40 2.79
N TYR A 244 13.50 12.52 3.75
CA TYR A 244 12.16 12.42 4.34
C TYR A 244 11.81 13.70 5.09
N ALA A 245 12.73 14.23 5.90
CA ALA A 245 12.50 15.47 6.63
C ALA A 245 12.21 16.65 5.67
N SER A 246 12.93 16.78 4.56
CA SER A 246 12.67 17.84 3.58
C SER A 246 11.31 17.71 2.92
N PHE A 247 10.85 16.48 2.63
CA PHE A 247 9.50 16.25 2.13
C PHE A 247 8.43 16.65 3.15
N PHE A 248 8.60 16.28 4.43
CA PHE A 248 7.62 16.63 5.47
C PHE A 248 7.60 18.12 5.79
N VAL A 249 8.76 18.77 5.81
CA VAL A 249 8.85 20.24 5.96
C VAL A 249 8.13 20.92 4.80
N TYR A 250 8.36 20.46 3.57
CA TYR A 250 7.67 20.98 2.40
C TYR A 250 6.15 20.78 2.47
N LEU A 251 5.71 19.58 2.86
CA LEU A 251 4.29 19.28 3.09
C LEU A 251 3.71 20.25 4.12
N GLY A 252 4.40 20.49 5.23
CA GLY A 252 4.02 21.48 6.24
C GLY A 252 3.90 22.90 5.69
N ILE A 253 4.85 23.34 4.86
CA ILE A 253 4.81 24.65 4.20
C ILE A 253 3.59 24.75 3.28
N ILE A 254 3.32 23.75 2.44
CA ILE A 254 2.11 23.73 1.59
C ILE A 254 0.86 23.84 2.44
N LEU A 255 0.76 23.10 3.53
CA LEU A 255 -0.43 23.11 4.39
C LEU A 255 -0.66 24.49 5.00
N VAL A 256 0.39 25.12 5.53
CA VAL A 256 0.29 26.47 6.07
C VAL A 256 -0.10 27.45 4.96
N LEU A 257 0.57 27.39 3.80
CA LEU A 257 0.26 28.25 2.67
C LEU A 257 -1.18 28.07 2.21
N ALA A 258 -1.66 26.84 2.07
CA ALA A 258 -3.03 26.55 1.67
C ALA A 258 -4.05 27.13 2.66
N GLN A 259 -3.82 26.96 3.96
CA GLN A 259 -4.71 27.46 5.01
C GLN A 259 -4.69 28.98 5.15
N THR A 260 -3.58 29.66 4.81
CA THR A 260 -3.50 31.13 4.93
C THR A 260 -3.81 31.86 3.63
N PHE A 261 -3.38 31.35 2.48
CA PHE A 261 -3.54 32.03 1.19
C PHE A 261 -4.96 31.89 0.65
N ILE A 262 -5.60 30.72 0.76
CA ILE A 262 -6.94 30.51 0.22
C ILE A 262 -7.96 31.45 0.90
N PRO A 263 -8.06 31.52 2.24
CA PRO A 263 -8.99 32.43 2.89
C PRO A 263 -8.65 33.91 2.63
N ALA A 264 -7.36 34.28 2.62
CA ALA A 264 -6.95 35.65 2.34
C ALA A 264 -7.35 36.13 0.93
N ILE A 265 -7.36 35.21 -0.04
CA ILE A 265 -7.83 35.47 -1.40
C ILE A 265 -9.35 35.66 -1.42
N VAL A 266 -10.09 34.78 -0.76
CA VAL A 266 -11.56 34.86 -0.67
C VAL A 266 -11.97 36.17 0.02
N ASP A 267 -11.39 36.50 1.18
CA ASP A 267 -11.67 37.71 1.95
C ASP A 267 -11.39 39.00 1.14
N SER A 268 -10.33 39.00 0.33
CA SER A 268 -9.99 40.13 -0.54
C SER A 268 -10.97 40.28 -1.71
N ALA A 269 -11.50 39.16 -2.24
CA ALA A 269 -12.51 39.18 -3.29
C ALA A 269 -13.84 39.75 -2.80
N VAL A 270 -14.31 39.37 -1.59
CA VAL A 270 -15.54 39.94 -1.01
C VAL A 270 -15.41 41.41 -0.66
N ALA A 271 -14.23 41.85 -0.16
CA ALA A 271 -14.00 43.26 0.20
C ALA A 271 -14.04 44.22 -1.01
N THR A 272 -13.81 43.73 -2.23
CA THR A 272 -13.75 44.55 -3.44
C THR A 272 -15.13 44.69 -4.12
N GLY A 273 -16.16 44.01 -3.64
CA GLY A 273 -17.56 44.17 -4.10
C GLY A 273 -17.82 43.81 -5.58
N SER A 274 -16.82 43.31 -6.29
CA SER A 274 -16.93 42.84 -7.67
C SER A 274 -16.85 41.33 -7.71
N SER A 275 -17.93 40.70 -8.16
CA SER A 275 -17.92 39.30 -8.61
C SER A 275 -17.06 39.21 -9.87
N GLY A 276 -15.74 39.15 -9.72
CA GLY A 276 -14.80 38.86 -10.82
C GLY A 276 -13.52 39.69 -10.90
N SER A 277 -13.19 40.57 -9.94
CA SER A 277 -11.85 41.20 -9.91
C SER A 277 -11.16 41.07 -8.56
N MET A 278 -10.10 40.28 -8.53
CA MET A 278 -9.30 39.99 -7.36
C MET A 278 -8.16 41.01 -7.24
N SER A 279 -8.14 41.77 -6.14
CA SER A 279 -7.14 42.79 -5.85
C SER A 279 -6.41 42.46 -4.55
N ILE A 280 -5.13 42.10 -4.66
CA ILE A 280 -4.18 42.08 -3.55
C ILE A 280 -3.15 43.18 -3.86
N GLY A 281 -3.28 44.34 -3.21
CA GLY A 281 -2.46 45.51 -3.52
C GLY A 281 -2.72 46.12 -4.91
N ASN A 282 -1.71 46.80 -5.50
CA ASN A 282 -1.81 47.47 -6.82
C ASN A 282 -1.70 46.48 -8.02
N LEU A 283 -2.10 45.22 -7.84
CA LEU A 283 -2.01 44.15 -8.84
C LEU A 283 -3.41 43.57 -9.07
N THR A 284 -4.04 43.97 -10.18
CA THR A 284 -5.33 43.43 -10.63
C THR A 284 -5.08 42.14 -11.39
N THR A 285 -5.42 41.00 -10.80
CA THR A 285 -5.25 39.69 -11.46
C THR A 285 -6.60 39.15 -11.89
N ARG A 286 -6.63 38.64 -13.13
CA ARG A 286 -7.75 37.94 -13.76
C ARG A 286 -8.17 36.75 -12.90
N GLU A 287 -9.48 36.61 -12.67
CA GLU A 287 -10.14 35.54 -11.89
C GLU A 287 -9.25 34.31 -11.64
N VAL A 288 -8.64 34.25 -10.46
CA VAL A 288 -7.88 33.07 -10.05
C VAL A 288 -8.82 32.21 -9.23
N ASN A 289 -9.31 31.13 -9.83
CA ASN A 289 -10.14 30.16 -9.14
C ASN A 289 -9.32 29.47 -8.03
N GLU A 290 -9.84 29.43 -6.81
CA GLU A 290 -9.27 28.72 -5.65
C GLU A 290 -8.85 27.28 -6.01
N VAL A 291 -9.67 26.64 -6.84
CA VAL A 291 -9.47 25.28 -7.35
C VAL A 291 -8.17 25.13 -8.14
N TRP A 292 -7.79 26.15 -8.92
CA TRP A 292 -6.57 26.15 -9.73
C TRP A 292 -5.31 26.21 -8.86
N ILE A 293 -5.34 27.01 -7.78
CA ILE A 293 -4.23 27.11 -6.83
C ILE A 293 -4.04 25.78 -6.09
N SER A 294 -5.14 25.19 -5.59
CA SER A 294 -5.13 23.87 -4.94
C SER A 294 -4.57 22.78 -5.86
N THR A 295 -4.95 22.82 -7.14
CA THR A 295 -4.46 21.90 -8.18
C THR A 295 -2.95 22.01 -8.40
N ILE A 296 -2.40 23.23 -8.45
CA ILE A 296 -0.94 23.44 -8.61
C ILE A 296 -0.18 22.90 -7.41
N PHE A 297 -0.68 23.09 -6.19
CA PHE A 297 -0.05 22.53 -4.99
C PHE A 297 -0.05 21.01 -5.00
N LEU A 298 -1.15 20.38 -5.45
CA LEU A 298 -1.23 18.93 -5.63
C LEU A 298 -0.20 18.43 -6.65
N TYR A 299 -0.07 19.09 -7.81
CA TYR A 299 0.97 18.73 -8.81
C TYR A 299 2.37 18.80 -8.23
N SER A 300 2.68 19.90 -7.53
CA SER A 300 4.00 20.09 -6.93
C SER A 300 4.29 19.03 -5.87
N LEU A 301 3.29 18.66 -5.06
CA LEU A 301 3.40 17.61 -4.05
C LEU A 301 3.67 16.24 -4.67
N ILE A 302 2.98 15.89 -5.76
CA ILE A 302 3.18 14.62 -6.47
C ILE A 302 4.60 14.56 -7.05
N VAL A 303 5.03 15.61 -7.75
CA VAL A 303 6.37 15.70 -8.34
C VAL A 303 7.44 15.55 -7.26
N GLN A 304 7.30 16.26 -6.13
CA GLN A 304 8.25 16.20 -5.05
C GLN A 304 8.23 14.86 -4.29
N GLY A 305 7.06 14.26 -4.07
CA GLY A 305 6.92 12.97 -3.42
C GLY A 305 7.60 11.85 -4.22
N ILE A 306 7.40 11.85 -5.54
CA ILE A 306 8.06 10.91 -6.45
C ILE A 306 9.56 11.19 -6.48
N GLY A 307 9.98 12.44 -6.70
CA GLY A 307 11.40 12.82 -6.79
C GLY A 307 12.18 12.44 -5.53
N ASN A 308 11.69 12.85 -4.36
CA ASN A 308 12.34 12.56 -3.08
C ASN A 308 12.32 11.07 -2.75
N GLY A 309 11.23 10.36 -3.07
CA GLY A 309 11.14 8.94 -2.80
C GLY A 309 12.03 8.09 -3.70
N LEU A 310 12.16 8.46 -4.98
CA LEU A 310 13.08 7.83 -5.91
C LEU A 310 14.54 8.09 -5.49
N ALA A 311 14.89 9.34 -5.20
CA ALA A 311 16.22 9.72 -4.73
C ALA A 311 16.61 8.96 -3.46
N ALA A 312 15.73 8.93 -2.46
CA ALA A 312 15.93 8.19 -1.22
C ALA A 312 16.13 6.69 -1.44
N GLY A 313 15.38 6.08 -2.36
CA GLY A 313 15.50 4.63 -2.58
C GLY A 313 16.70 4.22 -3.41
N PHE A 314 17.13 5.05 -4.37
CA PHE A 314 18.39 4.84 -5.10
C PHE A 314 19.60 5.02 -4.21
N MET A 315 19.60 6.02 -3.32
CA MET A 315 20.69 6.16 -2.35
C MET A 315 20.78 4.95 -1.43
N ALA A 316 19.65 4.49 -0.88
CA ALA A 316 19.61 3.38 0.07
C ALA A 316 20.21 2.07 -0.45
N ASN A 317 19.71 1.56 -1.59
CA ASN A 317 20.05 0.22 -2.06
C ASN A 317 20.59 0.20 -3.50
N GLY A 318 20.59 1.33 -4.22
CA GLY A 318 20.94 1.38 -5.66
C GLY A 318 19.98 0.66 -6.60
N ARG A 319 18.89 0.08 -6.10
CA ARG A 319 17.96 -0.77 -6.87
C ARG A 319 16.61 -0.08 -7.09
N LEU A 320 16.02 -0.28 -8.27
CA LEU A 320 14.77 0.36 -8.69
C LEU A 320 13.58 0.03 -7.76
N TYR A 321 13.46 -1.20 -7.30
CA TYR A 321 12.34 -1.59 -6.43
C TYR A 321 12.36 -0.81 -5.09
N SER A 322 13.55 -0.45 -4.59
CA SER A 322 13.70 0.32 -3.34
C SER A 322 13.24 1.77 -3.55
N ALA A 323 13.57 2.35 -4.71
CA ALA A 323 13.10 3.65 -5.17
C ALA A 323 11.57 3.68 -5.24
N PHE A 324 10.96 2.70 -5.92
CA PHE A 324 9.51 2.65 -6.08
C PHE A 324 8.77 2.44 -4.75
N ASN A 325 9.27 1.57 -3.87
CA ASN A 325 8.62 1.35 -2.58
C ASN A 325 8.61 2.62 -1.70
N ARG A 326 9.68 3.42 -1.74
CA ARG A 326 9.76 4.68 -0.98
C ARG A 326 9.00 5.82 -1.64
N ALA A 327 9.02 5.91 -2.97
CA ALA A 327 8.21 6.85 -3.75
C ALA A 327 6.71 6.62 -3.55
N SER A 328 6.24 5.38 -3.65
CA SER A 328 4.84 5.05 -3.36
C SER A 328 4.45 5.43 -1.93
N PHE A 329 5.31 5.18 -0.95
CA PHE A 329 5.03 5.56 0.44
C PHE A 329 4.85 7.08 0.60
N LEU A 330 5.78 7.88 0.07
CA LEU A 330 5.68 9.35 0.15
C LEU A 330 4.49 9.89 -0.63
N LEU A 331 4.16 9.29 -1.77
CA LEU A 331 3.02 9.67 -2.60
C LEU A 331 1.71 9.40 -1.85
N VAL A 332 1.53 8.22 -1.25
CA VAL A 332 0.35 7.90 -0.42
C VAL A 332 0.22 8.88 0.74
N VAL A 333 1.32 9.15 1.46
CA VAL A 333 1.29 10.07 2.61
C VAL A 333 0.93 11.48 2.17
N GLY A 334 1.53 11.99 1.10
CA GLY A 334 1.21 13.32 0.56
C GLY A 334 -0.25 13.42 0.13
N TRP A 335 -0.74 12.44 -0.62
CA TRP A 335 -2.14 12.39 -1.06
C TRP A 335 -3.12 12.31 0.11
N LEU A 336 -2.84 11.45 1.10
CA LEU A 336 -3.69 11.28 2.28
C LEU A 336 -3.74 12.56 3.12
N VAL A 337 -2.60 13.23 3.34
CA VAL A 337 -2.57 14.49 4.11
C VAL A 337 -3.31 15.60 3.37
N PHE A 338 -3.17 15.65 2.05
CA PHE A 338 -3.92 16.60 1.23
C PHE A 338 -5.45 16.36 1.34
N GLU A 339 -5.88 15.10 1.27
CA GLU A 339 -7.29 14.71 1.42
C GLU A 339 -7.84 15.05 2.81
N LEU A 340 -7.10 14.74 3.88
CA LEU A 340 -7.52 15.01 5.25
C LEU A 340 -7.59 16.51 5.58
N THR A 341 -6.71 17.32 5.01
CA THR A 341 -6.65 18.76 5.34
C THR A 341 -7.75 19.56 4.62
N GLY A 342 -8.42 18.98 3.62
CA GLY A 342 -9.55 19.63 2.98
C GLY A 342 -9.20 20.92 2.25
N ILE A 343 -8.04 20.97 1.58
CA ILE A 343 -7.63 22.12 0.75
C ILE A 343 -8.57 22.20 -0.46
N GLY A 344 -9.74 22.83 -0.28
CA GLY A 344 -10.71 23.18 -1.31
C GLY A 344 -11.50 22.03 -1.96
N THR A 345 -11.04 20.77 -1.90
CA THR A 345 -11.57 19.68 -2.76
C THR A 345 -11.54 18.28 -2.16
N SER A 346 -11.68 18.14 -0.83
CA SER A 346 -11.83 16.81 -0.24
C SER A 346 -13.18 16.18 -0.61
N MET A 347 -13.22 14.85 -0.64
CA MET A 347 -14.45 14.05 -0.63
C MET A 347 -15.32 14.33 0.61
N ILE A 348 -14.83 15.07 1.61
CA ILE A 348 -15.41 15.18 2.95
C ILE A 348 -15.96 16.59 3.24
N THR A 349 -15.60 17.61 2.44
CA THR A 349 -16.11 18.96 2.67
C THR A 349 -17.58 19.02 2.19
N PRO A 350 -18.56 19.21 3.10
CA PRO A 350 -19.93 19.43 2.68
C PRO A 350 -19.97 20.74 1.90
N GLN A 351 -20.52 20.68 0.69
CA GLN A 351 -20.82 21.87 -0.09
C GLN A 351 -21.85 22.68 0.72
N ILE A 352 -21.48 23.91 1.13
CA ILE A 352 -22.46 24.92 1.54
C ILE A 352 -22.96 25.61 0.27
#